data_AF-A0AA42TF38-F1
#
_entry.id   AF-A0AA42TF38-F1
#
_cell.length_a   1.000
_cell.length_b   1.000
_cell.length_c   1.000
_cell.angle_alpha   90.00
_cell.angle_beta   90.00
_cell.angle_gamma   90.00
#
_symmetry.space_group_name_H-M   'P 1'
#
loop_
_entity.id
_entity.type
_entity.pdbx_description
1 polymer ?
#
loop_
_entity_poly.entity_id
_entity_poly.type
_entity_poly.pdbx_seq_one_letter_code
_entity_poly.pdbx_strand_id
1 'polypeptide(L)'
;MKCFTILCALAAAMLLSGCVSDPWMKDVSVRLPATSFDNQDEQIRIGYLARYLADADARARIESRVLETEYVRQWDAVDHSTFTSMSADLAVGQFGSAAGDALGASVLVLGMLSGDGSLKYISQAFMPDEFDGKPLRTSEEVRGALMTMMDRRLQSVAGALNAKLACFYGCESSSRIYRMVLGGQVLASRYPYLPEQFLVAVNIGEVEAVTSTDPISALVGFPVKWKTQQGNSASVRMFDKPALLTRGALEIARDSNGFVSPVGWRSMDHTTIGTQIIATLYASPHLIWGAQRGLPNRIFYNGHAYGFISNGRPEFVNKRLSVPLLPVTGPALDTKR
;
A
#
# COMPACT_ATOMS: atom_id res chain seq x y z
N MET A 1 -56.92 20.64 23.52
CA MET A 1 -56.38 20.97 22.19
C MET A 1 -54.95 21.54 22.17
N LYS A 2 -54.38 22.06 23.28
CA LYS A 2 -53.00 22.61 23.28
C LYS A 2 -51.87 21.55 23.35
N CYS A 3 -52.10 20.37 23.94
CA CYS A 3 -51.08 19.32 24.02
C CYS A 3 -50.80 18.61 22.68
N PHE A 4 -51.79 18.52 21.79
CA PHE A 4 -51.63 17.79 20.52
C PHE A 4 -50.73 18.55 19.53
N THR A 5 -50.81 19.88 19.54
CA THR A 5 -49.98 20.76 18.71
C THR A 5 -48.50 20.76 19.12
N ILE A 6 -48.21 20.56 20.42
CA ILE A 6 -46.84 20.51 20.96
C ILE A 6 -46.16 19.17 20.59
N LEU A 7 -46.90 18.05 20.63
CA LEU A 7 -46.38 16.74 20.23
C LEU A 7 -46.05 16.65 18.74
N CYS A 8 -46.89 17.23 17.86
CA CYS A 8 -46.60 17.29 16.43
C CYS A 8 -45.39 18.19 16.10
N ALA A 9 -45.17 19.28 16.87
CA ALA A 9 -44.01 20.14 16.69
C ALA A 9 -42.70 19.48 17.13
N LEU A 10 -42.70 18.68 18.22
CA LEU A 10 -41.52 17.90 18.63
C LEU A 10 -41.20 16.77 17.64
N ALA A 11 -42.22 16.07 17.12
CA ALA A 11 -42.01 15.02 16.11
C ALA A 11 -41.48 15.61 14.79
N ALA A 12 -41.98 16.78 14.37
CA ALA A 12 -41.46 17.49 13.20
C ALA A 12 -40.02 18.01 13.42
N ALA A 13 -39.68 18.47 14.63
CA ALA A 13 -38.32 18.88 14.97
C ALA A 13 -37.34 17.70 15.00
N MET A 14 -37.76 16.53 15.47
CA MET A 14 -36.95 15.30 15.44
C MET A 14 -36.78 14.71 14.03
N LEU A 15 -37.77 14.89 13.15
CA LEU A 15 -37.70 14.50 11.74
C LEU A 15 -36.87 15.48 10.90
N LEU A 16 -36.84 16.77 11.26
CA LEU A 16 -36.01 17.80 10.63
C LEU A 16 -34.58 17.84 11.17
N SER A 17 -34.33 17.29 12.37
CA SER A 17 -32.98 17.02 12.89
C SER A 17 -32.42 15.70 12.38
N GLY A 18 -32.77 15.29 11.15
CA GLY A 18 -32.09 14.19 10.48
C GLY A 18 -30.59 14.44 10.56
N CYS A 19 -29.89 13.63 11.36
CA CYS A 19 -28.48 13.80 11.65
C CYS A 19 -27.74 14.08 10.34
N VAL A 20 -27.21 15.30 10.18
CA VAL A 20 -26.28 15.60 9.11
C VAL A 20 -25.05 14.75 9.40
N SER A 21 -25.04 13.52 8.87
CA SER A 21 -23.92 12.60 9.02
C SER A 21 -22.70 13.30 8.45
N ASP A 22 -21.63 13.41 9.25
CA ASP A 22 -20.36 13.98 8.79
C ASP A 22 -19.99 13.41 7.40
N PRO A 23 -19.73 14.25 6.38
CA PRO A 23 -19.44 13.76 5.04
C PRO A 23 -18.28 12.76 5.00
N TRP A 24 -17.29 12.89 5.89
CA TRP A 24 -16.21 11.92 6.05
C TRP A 24 -16.73 10.56 6.51
N MET A 25 -17.60 10.53 7.53
CA MET A 25 -18.22 9.29 8.04
C MET A 25 -19.05 8.59 6.97
N LYS A 26 -19.80 9.38 6.18
CA LYS A 26 -20.56 8.85 5.05
C LYS A 26 -19.62 8.20 4.03
N ASP A 27 -18.55 8.88 3.65
CA ASP A 27 -17.62 8.39 2.62
C ASP A 27 -16.86 7.13 3.06
N VAL A 28 -16.31 7.11 4.28
CA VAL A 28 -15.57 5.92 4.77
C VAL A 28 -16.46 4.69 4.97
N SER A 29 -17.79 4.88 5.05
CA SER A 29 -18.76 3.77 5.10
C SER A 29 -19.12 3.20 3.73
N VAL A 30 -18.73 3.87 2.64
CA VAL A 30 -18.98 3.39 1.27
C VAL A 30 -18.23 2.08 1.05
N ARG A 31 -18.98 1.04 0.67
CA ARG A 31 -18.41 -0.26 0.31
C ARG A 31 -17.95 -0.24 -1.13
N LEU A 32 -16.74 -0.73 -1.37
CA LEU A 32 -16.23 -0.93 -2.72
C LEU A 32 -16.96 -2.09 -3.38
N PRO A 33 -17.36 -1.98 -4.66
CA PRO A 33 -17.85 -3.12 -5.41
C PRO A 33 -16.80 -4.23 -5.41
N ALA A 34 -17.23 -5.45 -5.07
CA ALA A 34 -16.34 -6.59 -4.91
C ALA A 34 -16.92 -7.81 -5.63
N THR A 35 -16.12 -8.44 -6.47
CA THR A 35 -16.43 -9.74 -7.09
C THR A 35 -15.50 -10.80 -6.51
N SER A 36 -15.99 -12.03 -6.38
CA SER A 36 -15.09 -13.15 -6.11
C SER A 36 -14.23 -13.42 -7.34
N PHE A 37 -12.98 -13.83 -7.14
CA PHE A 37 -12.15 -14.38 -8.21
C PHE A 37 -11.55 -15.70 -7.72
N ASP A 38 -11.48 -16.68 -8.62
CA ASP A 38 -11.13 -18.07 -8.32
C ASP A 38 -9.88 -18.47 -9.11
N ASN A 39 -8.75 -17.87 -8.74
CA ASN A 39 -7.43 -18.23 -9.25
C ASN A 39 -6.52 -18.46 -8.05
N GLN A 40 -6.37 -19.72 -7.65
CA GLN A 40 -5.64 -20.08 -6.43
C GLN A 40 -4.20 -19.58 -6.44
N ASP A 41 -3.50 -19.66 -7.58
CA ASP A 41 -2.11 -19.18 -7.67
C ASP A 41 -2.02 -17.67 -7.49
N GLU A 42 -2.93 -16.89 -8.09
CA GLU A 42 -2.97 -15.44 -7.86
C GLU A 42 -3.34 -15.11 -6.40
N GLN A 43 -4.28 -15.86 -5.80
CA GLN A 43 -4.64 -15.69 -4.38
C GLN A 43 -3.45 -15.95 -3.46
N ILE A 44 -2.68 -17.01 -3.71
CA ILE A 44 -1.47 -17.34 -2.93
C ILE A 44 -0.35 -16.32 -3.19
N ARG A 45 -0.14 -15.88 -4.44
CA ARG A 45 0.84 -14.84 -4.79
C ARG A 45 0.57 -13.54 -4.04
N ILE A 46 -0.64 -13.00 -4.17
CA ILE A 46 -1.00 -11.75 -3.47
C ILE A 46 -1.04 -11.98 -1.96
N GLY A 47 -1.49 -13.15 -1.52
CA GLY A 47 -1.45 -13.58 -0.13
C GLY A 47 -0.03 -13.57 0.44
N TYR A 48 0.98 -13.99 -0.31
CA TYR A 48 2.39 -13.98 0.10
C TYR A 48 2.94 -12.56 0.23
N LEU A 49 2.69 -11.71 -0.77
CA LEU A 49 3.12 -10.31 -0.75
C LEU A 49 2.46 -9.54 0.41
N ALA A 50 1.24 -9.91 0.79
CA ALA A 50 0.47 -9.31 1.87
C ALA A 50 0.42 -10.17 3.15
N ARG A 51 1.31 -11.16 3.31
CA ARG A 51 1.16 -12.25 4.29
C ARG A 51 1.11 -11.83 5.75
N TYR A 52 1.63 -10.65 6.08
CA TYR A 52 1.50 -10.11 7.44
C TYR A 52 0.10 -9.59 7.76
N LEU A 53 -0.83 -9.53 6.80
CA LEU A 53 -2.26 -9.37 7.07
C LEU A 53 -2.93 -10.69 7.45
N ALA A 54 -2.29 -11.84 7.18
CA ALA A 54 -2.79 -13.15 7.59
C ALA A 54 -2.48 -13.39 9.07
N ASP A 55 -3.27 -14.25 9.71
CA ASP A 55 -2.89 -14.78 11.02
C ASP A 55 -1.62 -15.65 10.91
N ALA A 56 -1.00 -15.96 12.05
CA ALA A 56 0.29 -16.66 12.04
C ALA A 56 0.26 -18.01 11.31
N ASP A 57 -0.83 -18.77 11.47
CA ASP A 57 -1.00 -20.10 10.88
C ASP A 57 -1.23 -20.04 9.37
N ALA A 58 -2.08 -19.12 8.90
CA ALA A 58 -2.31 -18.89 7.48
C ALA A 58 -1.03 -18.36 6.82
N ARG A 59 -0.29 -17.45 7.46
CA ARG A 59 1.00 -16.96 6.97
C ARG A 59 1.99 -18.10 6.72
N ALA A 60 2.17 -19.00 7.69
CA ALA A 60 3.08 -20.14 7.53
C ALA A 60 2.69 -21.05 6.35
N ARG A 61 1.39 -21.30 6.18
CA ARG A 61 0.87 -22.10 5.05
C ARG A 61 0.98 -21.37 3.70
N ILE A 62 0.90 -20.05 3.68
CA ILE A 62 1.14 -19.26 2.46
C ILE A 62 2.61 -19.37 2.07
N GLU A 63 3.52 -19.23 3.03
CA GLU A 63 4.97 -19.33 2.81
C GLU A 63 5.40 -20.69 2.25
N SER A 64 4.75 -21.78 2.65
CA SER A 64 5.03 -23.09 2.05
C SER A 64 4.41 -23.26 0.65
N ARG A 65 3.16 -22.82 0.47
CA ARG A 65 2.42 -23.00 -0.80
C ARG A 65 2.91 -22.11 -1.93
N VAL A 66 3.52 -20.96 -1.62
CA VAL A 66 3.97 -20.03 -2.66
C VAL A 66 5.00 -20.67 -3.60
N LEU A 67 5.84 -21.56 -3.07
CA LEU A 67 6.86 -22.28 -3.83
C LEU A 67 6.25 -23.24 -4.86
N GLU A 68 5.01 -23.66 -4.65
CA GLU A 68 4.29 -24.54 -5.54
C GLU A 68 3.50 -23.78 -6.61
N THR A 69 3.46 -22.45 -6.60
CA THR A 69 2.69 -21.67 -7.60
C THR A 69 3.34 -21.68 -8.98
N GLU A 70 2.55 -21.45 -10.03
CA GLU A 70 3.04 -21.34 -11.40
C GLU A 70 4.11 -20.25 -11.55
N TYR A 71 4.03 -19.17 -10.77
CA TYR A 71 4.97 -18.05 -10.83
C TYR A 71 6.40 -18.49 -10.52
N VAL A 72 6.58 -19.24 -9.44
CA VAL A 72 7.91 -19.74 -9.03
C VAL A 72 8.40 -20.79 -10.00
N ARG A 73 7.54 -21.78 -10.35
CA ARG A 73 7.92 -22.86 -11.27
C ARG A 73 8.33 -22.36 -12.66
N GLN A 74 7.59 -21.39 -13.22
CA GLN A 74 7.89 -20.84 -14.54
C GLN A 74 9.13 -19.95 -14.51
N TRP A 75 9.31 -19.18 -13.43
CA TRP A 75 10.49 -18.34 -13.27
C TRP A 75 11.78 -19.18 -13.24
N ASP A 76 11.81 -20.28 -12.49
CA ASP A 76 12.95 -21.20 -12.46
C ASP A 76 13.30 -21.75 -13.86
N ALA A 77 12.29 -22.09 -14.66
CA ALA A 77 12.49 -22.59 -16.03
C ALA A 77 13.01 -21.51 -16.99
N VAL A 78 12.55 -20.27 -16.84
CA VAL A 78 13.00 -19.12 -17.65
C VAL A 78 14.39 -18.66 -17.23
N ASP A 79 14.71 -18.73 -15.93
CA ASP A 79 16.02 -18.35 -15.41
C ASP A 79 17.13 -19.25 -15.94
N HIS A 80 16.88 -20.57 -16.03
CA HIS A 80 17.81 -21.52 -16.63
C HIS A 80 18.10 -21.29 -18.12
N SER A 81 17.21 -20.62 -18.86
CA SER A 81 17.36 -20.39 -20.30
C SER A 81 17.79 -18.96 -20.65
N THR A 82 17.31 -17.97 -19.91
CA THR A 82 17.49 -16.53 -20.22
C THR A 82 18.70 -15.96 -19.50
N PHE A 83 18.92 -16.29 -18.23
CA PHE A 83 20.08 -15.76 -17.51
C PHE A 83 21.39 -16.33 -18.01
N THR A 84 21.42 -17.55 -18.53
CA THR A 84 22.60 -18.15 -19.19
C THR A 84 23.06 -17.36 -20.42
N SER A 85 22.17 -16.56 -21.03
CA SER A 85 22.49 -15.71 -22.18
C SER A 85 22.86 -14.26 -21.81
N MET A 86 22.38 -13.75 -20.67
CA MET A 86 22.70 -12.41 -20.16
C MET A 86 23.88 -12.39 -19.17
N SER A 87 24.31 -13.54 -18.64
CA SER A 87 25.36 -13.67 -17.62
C SER A 87 26.79 -13.85 -18.16
N ALA A 88 27.02 -13.62 -19.46
CA ALA A 88 28.38 -13.68 -20.01
C ALA A 88 29.34 -12.62 -19.42
N ASP A 89 28.84 -11.59 -18.73
CA ASP A 89 29.66 -10.54 -18.09
C ASP A 89 29.48 -10.38 -16.56
N LEU A 90 28.71 -11.24 -15.87
CA LEU A 90 28.60 -11.22 -14.40
C LEU A 90 28.78 -12.64 -13.84
N ALA A 91 29.93 -12.84 -13.21
CA ALA A 91 30.45 -14.12 -12.77
C ALA A 91 29.49 -14.95 -11.88
N VAL A 92 29.19 -16.16 -12.38
CA VAL A 92 29.08 -17.46 -11.69
C VAL A 92 28.50 -17.44 -10.27
N GLY A 93 27.18 -17.66 -10.18
CA GLY A 93 26.52 -18.23 -9.02
C GLY A 93 25.75 -19.47 -9.46
N GLN A 94 26.27 -20.66 -9.14
CA GLN A 94 25.64 -21.94 -9.45
C GLN A 94 24.29 -22.10 -8.71
N PHE A 95 23.19 -21.75 -9.36
CA PHE A 95 21.86 -22.26 -8.99
C PHE A 95 21.63 -23.58 -9.72
N GLY A 96 22.20 -24.64 -9.15
CA GLY A 96 22.20 -25.94 -9.83
C GLY A 96 22.71 -27.08 -8.98
N SER A 97 22.28 -27.18 -7.71
CA SER A 97 22.25 -28.46 -6.97
C SER A 97 21.58 -28.30 -5.61
N ALA A 98 20.60 -29.17 -5.31
CA ALA A 98 20.08 -29.47 -3.98
C ALA A 98 19.38 -28.35 -3.16
N ALA A 99 18.87 -27.29 -3.79
CA ALA A 99 18.17 -26.20 -3.08
C ALA A 99 16.64 -26.37 -2.98
N GLY A 100 16.06 -27.46 -3.50
CA GLY A 100 14.61 -27.73 -3.44
C GLY A 100 14.08 -28.01 -2.02
N ASP A 101 14.93 -28.49 -1.11
CA ASP A 101 14.51 -28.94 0.23
C ASP A 101 14.90 -27.99 1.38
N ALA A 102 15.64 -26.91 1.12
CA ALA A 102 16.24 -26.05 2.16
C ALA A 102 15.65 -24.64 2.29
N LEU A 103 14.57 -24.32 1.56
CA LEU A 103 13.98 -22.97 1.51
C LEU A 103 13.06 -22.62 2.70
N GLY A 104 12.87 -23.55 3.64
CA GLY A 104 11.82 -23.48 4.66
C GLY A 104 12.10 -22.64 5.91
N ALA A 105 13.24 -21.95 6.04
CA ALA A 105 13.58 -21.29 7.29
C ALA A 105 14.20 -19.90 7.08
N SER A 106 13.40 -18.86 7.35
CA SER A 106 13.74 -17.62 8.07
C SER A 106 13.19 -16.35 7.41
N VAL A 107 11.99 -15.91 7.82
CA VAL A 107 11.64 -14.47 7.77
C VAL A 107 10.78 -14.12 8.98
N LEU A 108 11.43 -13.87 10.13
CA LEU A 108 10.76 -13.42 11.34
C LEU A 108 11.08 -11.94 11.54
N VAL A 109 10.16 -11.07 11.12
CA VAL A 109 10.21 -9.63 11.40
C VAL A 109 9.08 -9.28 12.37
N LEU A 110 9.49 -8.82 13.56
CA LEU A 110 8.63 -8.40 14.67
C LEU A 110 8.27 -6.92 14.53
N GLY A 111 7.05 -6.64 14.07
CA GLY A 111 6.34 -5.39 14.30
C GLY A 111 5.05 -5.72 15.06
N MET A 112 4.61 -4.86 15.99
CA MET A 112 3.49 -5.11 16.92
C MET A 112 2.29 -5.83 16.27
N LEU A 113 2.23 -7.15 16.43
CA LEU A 113 1.16 -7.99 15.92
C LEU A 113 -0.09 -7.81 16.79
N SER A 114 -1.28 -7.79 16.19
CA SER A 114 -2.53 -7.94 16.94
C SER A 114 -2.65 -9.36 17.51
N GLY A 115 -3.61 -9.58 18.41
CA GLY A 115 -3.74 -10.83 19.20
C GLY A 115 -3.77 -12.16 18.43
N ASP A 116 -3.90 -12.14 17.10
CA ASP A 116 -3.84 -13.30 16.19
C ASP A 116 -2.52 -13.43 15.40
N GLY A 117 -1.54 -12.55 15.64
CA GLY A 117 -0.28 -12.52 14.92
C GLY A 117 -0.29 -11.74 13.60
N SER A 118 -1.39 -11.04 13.28
CA SER A 118 -1.52 -10.24 12.06
C SER A 118 -1.25 -8.74 12.28
N LEU A 119 -0.95 -8.02 11.21
CA LEU A 119 -0.78 -6.57 11.19
C LEU A 119 -2.03 -5.88 10.65
N LYS A 120 -2.35 -4.71 11.20
CA LYS A 120 -3.44 -3.86 10.70
C LYS A 120 -3.15 -3.26 9.33
N TYR A 121 -1.87 -3.00 9.03
CA TYR A 121 -1.40 -2.43 7.78
C TYR A 121 -0.14 -3.15 7.33
N ILE A 122 0.04 -3.28 6.03
CA ILE A 122 1.28 -3.68 5.39
C ILE A 122 1.61 -2.69 4.28
N SER A 123 2.90 -2.53 4.03
CA SER A 123 3.41 -1.85 2.85
C SER A 123 4.85 -2.27 2.64
N GLN A 124 5.22 -2.59 1.40
CA GLN A 124 6.57 -2.98 1.05
C GLN A 124 6.94 -2.43 -0.32
N ALA A 125 8.24 -2.26 -0.53
CA ALA A 125 8.80 -1.89 -1.80
C ALA A 125 9.92 -2.86 -2.23
N PHE A 126 10.02 -3.07 -3.53
CA PHE A 126 10.93 -4.01 -4.17
C PHE A 126 11.71 -3.26 -5.26
N MET A 127 13.03 -3.40 -5.27
CA MET A 127 13.91 -2.69 -6.21
C MET A 127 14.88 -3.65 -6.88
N PRO A 128 15.16 -3.47 -8.17
CA PRO A 128 16.26 -4.13 -8.86
C PRO A 128 17.61 -3.56 -8.38
N ASP A 129 18.70 -3.98 -9.02
CA ASP A 129 20.04 -3.44 -8.80
C ASP A 129 20.32 -2.11 -9.51
N GLU A 130 19.39 -1.61 -10.33
CA GLU A 130 19.51 -0.35 -11.06
C GLU A 130 18.20 0.45 -11.08
N PHE A 131 18.25 1.76 -10.84
CA PHE A 131 17.10 2.64 -11.01
C PHE A 131 17.48 3.87 -11.84
N ASP A 132 16.75 4.11 -12.93
CA ASP A 132 17.03 5.18 -13.91
C ASP A 132 18.48 5.20 -14.42
N GLY A 133 19.05 4.06 -14.80
CA GLY A 133 20.42 3.99 -15.31
C GLY A 133 21.49 4.11 -14.23
N LYS A 134 21.11 4.11 -12.95
CA LYS A 134 22.05 4.22 -11.82
C LYS A 134 22.08 2.94 -11.00
N PRO A 135 23.25 2.32 -10.79
CA PRO A 135 23.36 1.14 -9.94
C PRO A 135 23.02 1.50 -8.50
N LEU A 136 22.34 0.58 -7.81
CA LEU A 136 21.96 0.65 -6.40
C LEU A 136 22.82 -0.34 -5.62
N ARG A 137 23.85 0.17 -4.93
CA ARG A 137 24.87 -0.64 -4.25
C ARG A 137 24.73 -0.59 -2.73
N THR A 138 24.12 0.44 -2.17
CA THR A 138 23.91 0.58 -0.73
C THR A 138 22.44 0.73 -0.34
N SER A 139 22.11 0.40 0.91
CA SER A 139 20.75 0.59 1.43
C SER A 139 20.32 2.07 1.37
N GLU A 140 21.24 3.03 1.55
CA GLU A 140 20.97 4.46 1.43
C GLU A 140 20.60 4.86 0.00
N GLU A 141 21.32 4.37 -1.00
CA GLU A 141 21.01 4.62 -2.42
C GLU A 141 19.63 4.08 -2.79
N VAL A 142 19.30 2.87 -2.32
CA VAL A 142 17.99 2.26 -2.56
C VAL A 142 16.88 3.07 -1.88
N ARG A 143 17.07 3.50 -0.63
CA ARG A 143 16.08 4.35 0.06
C ARG A 143 15.88 5.68 -0.66
N GLY A 144 16.95 6.28 -1.18
CA GLY A 144 16.89 7.48 -2.00
C GLY A 144 16.12 7.27 -3.31
N ALA A 145 16.37 6.15 -4.00
CA ALA A 145 15.66 5.76 -5.22
C ALA A 145 14.16 5.51 -4.96
N LEU A 146 13.83 4.77 -3.90
CA LEU A 146 12.45 4.55 -3.46
C LEU A 146 11.72 5.86 -3.15
N MET A 147 12.38 6.78 -2.44
CA MET A 147 11.79 8.08 -2.14
C MET A 147 11.61 8.92 -3.42
N THR A 148 12.56 8.86 -4.36
CA THR A 148 12.42 9.50 -5.67
C THR A 148 11.24 8.93 -6.48
N MET A 149 11.07 7.61 -6.47
CA MET A 149 9.93 6.94 -7.11
C MET A 149 8.60 7.40 -6.49
N MET A 150 8.52 7.43 -5.15
CA MET A 150 7.33 7.87 -4.43
C MET A 150 7.03 9.36 -4.65
N ASP A 151 8.05 10.22 -4.74
CA ASP A 151 7.91 11.64 -5.10
C ASP A 151 7.25 11.81 -6.47
N ARG A 152 7.76 11.11 -7.49
CA ARG A 152 7.21 11.18 -8.86
C ARG A 152 5.77 10.68 -8.92
N ARG A 153 5.47 9.60 -8.19
CA ARG A 153 4.11 9.05 -8.07
C ARG A 153 3.17 10.04 -7.40
N LEU A 154 3.58 10.67 -6.29
CA LEU A 154 2.79 11.72 -5.63
C LEU A 154 2.59 12.95 -6.50
N GLN A 155 3.61 13.41 -7.23
CA GLN A 155 3.49 14.51 -8.18
C GLN A 155 2.50 14.19 -9.31
N SER A 156 2.52 12.95 -9.81
CA SER A 156 1.57 12.50 -10.85
C SER A 156 0.13 12.48 -10.33
N VAL A 157 -0.08 12.00 -9.10
CA VAL A 157 -1.38 12.08 -8.42
C VAL A 157 -1.82 13.53 -8.22
N ALA A 158 -0.92 14.41 -7.78
CA ALA A 158 -1.22 15.82 -7.62
C ALA A 158 -1.64 16.46 -8.95
N GLY A 159 -0.93 16.17 -10.04
CA GLY A 159 -1.30 16.59 -11.40
C GLY A 159 -2.69 16.11 -11.81
N ALA A 160 -3.01 14.83 -11.60
CA ALA A 160 -4.33 14.25 -11.92
C ALA A 160 -5.48 14.88 -11.10
N LEU A 161 -5.18 15.40 -9.91
CA LEU A 161 -6.14 16.08 -9.04
C LEU A 161 -6.14 17.61 -9.21
N ASN A 162 -5.35 18.15 -10.15
CA ASN A 162 -5.10 19.59 -10.27
C ASN A 162 -4.69 20.22 -8.92
N ALA A 163 -3.87 19.50 -8.15
CA ALA A 163 -3.47 19.86 -6.81
C ALA A 163 -2.05 20.42 -6.77
N LYS A 164 -1.79 21.30 -5.81
CA LYS A 164 -0.42 21.73 -5.45
C LYS A 164 0.12 20.78 -4.39
N LEU A 165 1.27 20.19 -4.67
CA LEU A 165 2.00 19.34 -3.72
C LEU A 165 3.26 20.07 -3.25
N ALA A 166 3.45 20.15 -1.93
CA ALA A 166 4.67 20.67 -1.33
C ALA A 166 5.13 19.76 -0.19
N CYS A 167 6.43 19.48 -0.11
CA CYS A 167 6.99 18.86 1.08
C CYS A 167 6.92 19.86 2.24
N PHE A 168 6.35 19.43 3.36
CA PHE A 168 6.09 20.25 4.54
C PHE A 168 7.03 19.90 5.70
N TYR A 169 7.41 18.63 5.83
CA TYR A 169 8.31 18.15 6.89
C TYR A 169 9.23 17.04 6.38
N GLY A 170 10.48 17.05 6.84
CA GLY A 170 11.43 15.95 6.63
C GLY A 170 11.93 15.80 5.19
N CYS A 171 11.93 16.86 4.39
CA CYS A 171 12.16 16.82 2.94
C CYS A 171 13.48 16.18 2.48
N GLU A 172 14.48 16.17 3.34
CA GLU A 172 15.78 15.52 3.09
C GLU A 172 15.92 14.15 3.79
N SER A 173 14.81 13.56 4.23
CA SER A 173 14.78 12.27 4.93
C SER A 173 13.90 11.25 4.22
N SER A 174 13.94 9.99 4.66
CA SER A 174 13.06 8.92 4.18
C SER A 174 11.66 8.94 4.82
N SER A 175 11.39 9.91 5.68
CA SER A 175 10.14 10.07 6.43
C SER A 175 9.63 11.49 6.21
N ARG A 176 8.71 11.64 5.26
CA ARG A 176 8.28 12.94 4.73
C ARG A 176 6.80 13.14 4.95
N ILE A 177 6.42 14.39 5.22
CA ILE A 177 5.02 14.81 5.22
C ILE A 177 4.86 15.84 4.13
N TYR A 178 3.96 15.57 3.18
CA TYR A 178 3.57 16.48 2.13
C TYR A 178 2.24 17.12 2.47
N ARG A 179 2.06 18.36 2.02
CA ARG A 179 0.78 19.04 1.99
C ARG A 179 0.27 19.04 0.56
N MET A 180 -0.92 18.47 0.35
CA MET A 180 -1.63 18.49 -0.93
C MET A 180 -2.80 19.46 -0.82
N VAL A 181 -2.82 20.49 -1.66
CA VAL A 181 -3.88 21.51 -1.72
C VAL A 181 -4.63 21.34 -3.04
N LEU A 182 -5.93 21.03 -2.98
CA LEU A 182 -6.73 20.69 -4.16
C LEU A 182 -7.18 21.95 -4.91
N GLY A 183 -7.04 21.94 -6.24
CA GLY A 183 -7.40 23.06 -7.11
C GLY A 183 -8.88 23.05 -7.55
N GLY A 184 -9.80 23.34 -6.62
CA GLY A 184 -11.16 23.80 -6.94
C GLY A 184 -12.27 22.74 -7.10
N GLN A 185 -13.52 23.22 -7.21
CA GLN A 185 -14.79 22.49 -7.00
C GLN A 185 -15.15 21.38 -8.01
N VAL A 186 -14.44 21.24 -9.13
CA VAL A 186 -14.81 20.30 -10.21
C VAL A 186 -14.82 18.84 -9.74
N LEU A 187 -14.02 18.52 -8.71
CA LEU A 187 -13.96 17.19 -8.10
C LEU A 187 -15.01 16.97 -7.00
N ALA A 188 -15.58 18.04 -6.44
CA ALA A 188 -16.45 17.95 -5.26
C ALA A 188 -17.76 17.19 -5.54
N SER A 189 -18.24 17.19 -6.79
CA SER A 189 -19.42 16.40 -7.19
C SER A 189 -19.14 14.90 -7.31
N ARG A 190 -17.87 14.48 -7.41
CA ARG A 190 -17.46 13.08 -7.60
C ARG A 190 -17.19 12.35 -6.29
N TYR A 191 -16.90 13.08 -5.21
CA TYR A 191 -16.47 12.51 -3.94
C TYR A 191 -17.39 12.98 -2.80
N PRO A 192 -18.00 12.06 -2.03
CA PRO A 192 -18.81 12.43 -0.87
C PRO A 192 -18.02 13.22 0.18
N TYR A 193 -16.72 12.96 0.28
CA TYR A 193 -15.79 13.73 1.09
C TYR A 193 -14.60 14.21 0.25
N LEU A 194 -14.42 15.52 0.18
CA LEU A 194 -13.28 16.14 -0.47
C LEU A 194 -12.80 17.35 0.36
N PRO A 195 -11.72 17.23 1.14
CA PRO A 195 -11.18 18.37 1.86
C PRO A 195 -10.43 19.30 0.90
N GLU A 196 -10.37 20.59 1.21
CA GLU A 196 -9.60 21.57 0.41
C GLU A 196 -8.11 21.25 0.37
N GLN A 197 -7.63 20.59 1.42
CA GLN A 197 -6.25 20.15 1.57
C GLN A 197 -6.17 18.93 2.47
N PHE A 198 -5.08 18.19 2.36
CA PHE A 198 -4.74 17.13 3.30
C PHE A 198 -3.23 16.90 3.34
N LEU A 199 -2.80 16.15 4.34
CA LEU A 199 -1.41 15.75 4.51
C LEU A 199 -1.21 14.31 4.03
N VAL A 200 -0.06 14.06 3.41
CA VAL A 200 0.37 12.73 3.00
C VAL A 200 1.69 12.43 3.69
N ALA A 201 1.68 11.47 4.63
CA ALA A 201 2.88 10.94 5.24
C ALA A 201 3.42 9.78 4.39
N VAL A 202 4.67 9.88 3.96
CA VAL A 202 5.40 8.81 3.27
C VAL A 202 6.58 8.41 4.14
N ASN A 203 6.68 7.13 4.46
CA ASN A 203 7.81 6.60 5.24
C ASN A 203 8.41 5.38 4.55
N ILE A 204 9.70 5.48 4.23
CA ILE A 204 10.52 4.37 3.75
C ILE A 204 11.45 3.95 4.90
N GLY A 205 11.28 2.72 5.34
CA GLY A 205 12.07 2.09 6.40
C GLY A 205 13.38 1.53 5.91
N GLU A 206 13.93 0.61 6.69
CA GLU A 206 15.16 -0.09 6.34
C GLU A 206 14.97 -0.99 5.13
N VAL A 207 16.05 -1.12 4.37
CA VAL A 207 16.14 -1.90 3.14
C VAL A 207 17.24 -2.93 3.30
N GLU A 208 16.93 -4.15 2.89
CA GLU A 208 17.83 -5.29 2.91
C GLU A 208 18.00 -5.88 1.50
N ALA A 209 19.15 -6.52 1.29
CA ALA A 209 19.39 -7.26 0.06
C ALA A 209 18.54 -8.55 0.05
N VAL A 210 18.00 -8.89 -1.11
CA VAL A 210 17.25 -10.12 -1.32
C VAL A 210 18.21 -11.30 -1.37
N THR A 211 17.93 -12.33 -0.56
CA THR A 211 18.70 -13.57 -0.54
C THR A 211 18.34 -14.43 -1.75
N SER A 212 19.26 -15.32 -2.13
CA SER A 212 19.08 -16.28 -3.21
C SER A 212 17.87 -17.21 -3.05
N THR A 213 17.38 -17.36 -1.82
CA THR A 213 16.30 -18.26 -1.43
C THR A 213 14.93 -17.58 -1.41
N ASP A 214 14.86 -16.26 -1.59
CA ASP A 214 13.61 -15.52 -1.53
C ASP A 214 12.88 -15.59 -2.88
N PRO A 215 11.63 -16.11 -2.95
CA PRO A 215 10.89 -16.23 -4.20
C PRO A 215 10.39 -14.88 -4.74
N ILE A 216 10.67 -13.75 -4.07
CA ILE A 216 10.07 -12.45 -4.38
C ILE A 216 10.22 -12.04 -5.84
N SER A 217 11.35 -12.30 -6.50
CA SER A 217 11.58 -11.94 -7.91
C SER A 217 10.55 -12.59 -8.84
N ALA A 218 10.29 -13.89 -8.65
CA ALA A 218 9.26 -14.62 -9.38
C ALA A 218 7.86 -14.06 -9.10
N LEU A 219 7.60 -13.68 -7.85
CA LEU A 219 6.29 -13.17 -7.42
C LEU A 219 6.02 -11.74 -7.85
N VAL A 220 7.03 -10.90 -8.07
CA VAL A 220 6.83 -9.55 -8.59
C VAL A 220 7.02 -9.45 -10.10
N GLY A 221 7.65 -10.47 -10.70
CA GLY A 221 7.84 -10.58 -12.15
C GLY A 221 9.04 -9.80 -12.68
N PHE A 222 10.01 -9.46 -11.82
CA PHE A 222 11.28 -8.84 -12.20
C PHE A 222 12.39 -9.22 -11.20
N PRO A 223 13.68 -9.15 -11.58
CA PRO A 223 14.78 -9.46 -10.67
C PRO A 223 14.87 -8.43 -9.54
N VAL A 224 14.53 -8.84 -8.31
CA VAL A 224 14.63 -7.99 -7.13
C VAL A 224 15.99 -8.20 -6.48
N LYS A 225 16.74 -7.11 -6.26
CA LYS A 225 17.97 -7.13 -5.47
C LYS A 225 17.81 -6.56 -4.08
N TRP A 226 16.86 -5.66 -3.90
CA TRP A 226 16.62 -4.97 -2.65
C TRP A 226 15.14 -4.94 -2.31
N LYS A 227 14.81 -5.08 -1.03
CA LYS A 227 13.44 -4.92 -0.54
C LYS A 227 13.43 -4.17 0.77
N THR A 228 12.34 -3.45 1.05
CA THR A 228 12.13 -2.95 2.41
C THR A 228 11.82 -4.10 3.35
N GLN A 229 12.10 -3.92 4.66
CA GLN A 229 11.77 -4.95 5.66
C GLN A 229 10.31 -5.36 5.60
N GLN A 230 10.00 -6.59 6.00
CA GLN A 230 8.64 -7.08 5.97
C GLN A 230 7.67 -6.30 6.87
N GLY A 231 6.38 -6.39 6.57
CA GLY A 231 5.32 -5.73 7.34
C GLY A 231 4.93 -4.38 6.74
N ASN A 232 5.11 -3.28 7.48
CA ASN A 232 4.71 -1.93 7.06
C ASN A 232 5.94 -1.01 7.02
N SER A 233 6.68 -1.04 5.92
CA SER A 233 8.00 -0.41 5.78
C SER A 233 8.12 0.53 4.58
N ALA A 234 7.11 0.61 3.71
CA ALA A 234 7.05 1.56 2.59
C ALA A 234 5.71 2.31 2.63
N SER A 235 5.41 2.93 3.77
CA SER A 235 4.05 3.33 4.11
C SER A 235 3.65 4.67 3.50
N VAL A 236 2.40 4.74 3.04
CA VAL A 236 1.71 5.99 2.71
C VAL A 236 0.45 6.07 3.55
N ARG A 237 0.26 7.20 4.24
CA ARG A 237 -0.91 7.48 5.07
C ARG A 237 -1.37 8.91 4.82
N MET A 238 -2.68 9.11 4.73
CA MET A 238 -3.26 10.42 4.44
C MET A 238 -4.16 10.88 5.57
N PHE A 239 -4.06 12.16 5.91
CA PHE A 239 -4.76 12.77 7.03
C PHE A 239 -5.34 14.12 6.65
N ASP A 240 -6.62 14.32 6.98
CA ASP A 240 -7.24 15.63 7.02
C ASP A 240 -7.45 16.09 8.47
N LYS A 241 -7.52 17.40 8.67
CA LYS A 241 -7.65 18.07 9.98
C LYS A 241 -6.61 17.57 10.99
N PRO A 242 -5.32 17.74 10.68
CA PRO A 242 -4.30 17.38 11.64
C PRO A 242 -4.38 18.28 12.88
N ALA A 243 -3.97 17.73 14.03
CA ALA A 243 -3.80 18.47 15.26
C ALA A 243 -2.68 19.50 15.10
N LEU A 244 -2.92 20.68 15.65
CA LEU A 244 -1.98 21.78 15.66
C LEU A 244 -1.58 22.05 17.11
N LEU A 245 -0.29 22.27 17.33
CA LEU A 245 0.24 22.81 18.57
C LEU A 245 -0.27 24.24 18.79
N THR A 246 -0.16 24.76 20.02
CA THR A 246 -0.65 26.11 20.41
C THR A 246 -0.10 27.25 19.54
N ARG A 247 1.01 27.03 18.84
CA ARG A 247 1.65 28.01 17.92
C ARG A 247 1.26 27.81 16.44
N GLY A 248 0.28 26.96 16.15
CA GLY A 248 -0.16 26.63 14.78
C GLY A 248 0.74 25.65 14.02
N ALA A 249 1.79 25.13 14.65
CA ALA A 249 2.66 24.11 14.08
C ALA A 249 1.97 22.73 14.10
N LEU A 250 2.29 21.88 13.12
CA LEU A 250 1.76 20.52 13.05
C LEU A 250 2.24 19.69 14.25
N GLU A 251 1.32 19.00 14.92
CA GLU A 251 1.70 17.97 15.88
C GLU A 251 2.09 16.70 15.11
N ILE A 252 3.32 16.22 15.33
CA ILE A 252 3.89 15.06 14.62
C ILE A 252 4.23 13.98 15.64
N ALA A 253 3.67 12.79 15.44
CA ALA A 253 4.04 11.60 16.17
C ALA A 253 5.16 10.85 15.45
N ARG A 254 6.02 10.19 16.22
CA ARG A 254 7.04 9.27 15.73
C ARG A 254 6.83 7.90 16.36
N ASP A 255 6.84 6.85 15.56
CA ASP A 255 6.79 5.48 16.08
C ASP A 255 8.19 4.93 16.41
N SER A 256 8.25 3.70 16.92
CA SER A 256 9.51 3.02 17.28
C SER A 256 10.45 2.79 16.10
N ASN A 257 9.92 2.79 14.87
CA ASN A 257 10.69 2.61 13.64
C ASN A 257 11.15 3.97 13.06
N GLY A 258 10.90 5.05 13.80
CA GLY A 258 11.22 6.41 13.38
C GLY A 258 10.25 6.98 12.36
N PHE A 259 9.15 6.29 12.02
CA PHE A 259 8.19 6.79 11.04
C PHE A 259 7.43 7.97 11.60
N VAL A 260 7.20 8.95 10.76
CA VAL A 260 6.50 10.19 11.13
C VAL A 260 5.07 10.14 10.61
N SER A 261 4.15 10.62 11.43
CA SER A 261 2.76 10.83 11.06
C SER A 261 2.26 12.13 11.67
N PRO A 262 1.46 12.92 10.94
CA PRO A 262 0.61 13.91 11.57
C PRO A 262 -0.25 13.25 12.66
N VAL A 263 -0.34 13.89 13.82
CA VAL A 263 -1.41 13.57 14.78
C VAL A 263 -2.69 14.13 14.19
N GLY A 264 -3.73 13.31 14.05
CA GLY A 264 -4.94 13.73 13.32
C GLY A 264 -6.03 12.70 13.36
N TRP A 265 -7.28 13.18 13.29
CA TRP A 265 -8.45 12.37 13.60
C TRP A 265 -9.08 11.74 12.35
N ARG A 266 -8.91 12.35 11.16
CA ARG A 266 -9.51 11.87 9.91
C ARG A 266 -8.48 11.27 8.97
N SER A 267 -8.28 9.96 9.09
CA SER A 267 -7.58 9.19 8.06
C SER A 267 -8.39 9.23 6.76
N MET A 268 -7.71 9.52 5.66
CA MET A 268 -8.31 9.55 4.33
C MET A 268 -8.15 8.22 3.59
N ASP A 269 -7.35 7.28 4.10
CA ASP A 269 -6.98 6.02 3.44
C ASP A 269 -8.20 5.18 3.01
N HIS A 270 -9.37 5.41 3.61
CA HIS A 270 -10.63 4.69 3.31
C HIS A 270 -11.72 5.53 2.66
N THR A 271 -11.50 6.84 2.49
CA THR A 271 -12.40 7.71 1.71
C THR A 271 -12.38 7.32 0.24
N THR A 272 -13.39 7.69 -0.55
CA THR A 272 -13.42 7.35 -1.98
C THR A 272 -12.19 7.92 -2.70
N ILE A 273 -11.86 9.19 -2.46
CA ILE A 273 -10.67 9.80 -3.08
C ILE A 273 -9.36 9.21 -2.55
N GLY A 274 -9.22 8.99 -1.25
CA GLY A 274 -8.00 8.40 -0.69
C GLY A 274 -7.77 6.97 -1.18
N THR A 275 -8.82 6.18 -1.36
CA THR A 275 -8.73 4.85 -1.96
C THR A 275 -8.19 4.93 -3.39
N GLN A 276 -8.68 5.86 -4.21
CA GLN A 276 -8.18 6.06 -5.59
C GLN A 276 -6.72 6.54 -5.60
N ILE A 277 -6.34 7.44 -4.67
CA ILE A 277 -4.97 7.90 -4.52
C ILE A 277 -4.04 6.73 -4.19
N ILE A 278 -4.35 5.91 -3.18
CA ILE A 278 -3.52 4.75 -2.82
C ILE A 278 -3.46 3.77 -3.98
N ALA A 279 -4.59 3.42 -4.59
CA ALA A 279 -4.60 2.52 -5.75
C ALA A 279 -3.71 3.03 -6.89
N THR A 280 -3.69 4.34 -7.13
CA THR A 280 -2.86 4.98 -8.16
C THR A 280 -1.38 5.00 -7.76
N LEU A 281 -1.04 5.32 -6.51
CA LEU A 281 0.33 5.32 -6.03
C LEU A 281 0.96 3.92 -6.12
N TYR A 282 0.20 2.90 -5.73
CA TYR A 282 0.62 1.50 -5.72
C TYR A 282 0.31 0.77 -7.05
N ALA A 283 0.02 1.51 -8.12
CA ALA A 283 -0.03 0.97 -9.47
C ALA A 283 1.40 0.73 -10.00
N SER A 284 2.07 -0.28 -9.43
CA SER A 284 3.45 -0.68 -9.73
C SER A 284 3.69 -2.13 -9.32
N PRO A 285 4.54 -2.88 -10.02
CA PRO A 285 5.07 -4.15 -9.49
C PRO A 285 6.05 -3.93 -8.33
N HIS A 286 6.62 -2.72 -8.17
CA HIS A 286 7.59 -2.39 -7.13
C HIS A 286 6.97 -2.12 -5.76
N LEU A 287 5.65 -1.97 -5.66
CA LEU A 287 5.00 -1.49 -4.45
C LEU A 287 3.77 -2.33 -4.12
N ILE A 288 3.61 -2.66 -2.84
CA ILE A 288 2.37 -3.24 -2.31
C ILE A 288 1.91 -2.46 -1.07
N TRP A 289 0.60 -2.32 -0.92
CA TRP A 289 -0.05 -1.79 0.27
C TRP A 289 -1.22 -2.67 0.67
N GLY A 290 -1.51 -2.77 1.97
CA GLY A 290 -2.72 -3.41 2.44
C GLY A 290 -3.14 -2.97 3.83
N ALA A 291 -4.43 -3.12 4.12
CA ALA A 291 -5.02 -2.76 5.39
C ALA A 291 -6.18 -3.69 5.79
N GLN A 292 -6.18 -4.12 7.06
CA GLN A 292 -7.31 -4.76 7.73
C GLN A 292 -8.31 -3.71 8.25
N ARG A 293 -8.75 -2.82 7.36
CA ARG A 293 -9.70 -1.78 7.72
C ARG A 293 -10.64 -1.50 6.55
N GLY A 294 -11.94 -1.54 6.85
CA GLY A 294 -13.01 -1.51 5.85
C GLY A 294 -13.60 -2.89 5.59
N LEU A 295 -14.71 -2.93 4.85
CA LEU A 295 -15.38 -4.17 4.46
C LEU A 295 -15.65 -4.14 2.94
N PRO A 296 -14.98 -4.97 2.13
CA PRO A 296 -13.88 -5.87 2.51
C PRO A 296 -12.59 -5.12 2.90
N ASN A 297 -11.68 -5.82 3.58
CA ASN A 297 -10.28 -5.38 3.76
C ASN A 297 -9.61 -5.27 2.38
N ARG A 298 -8.53 -4.49 2.28
CA ARG A 298 -8.03 -4.01 0.97
C ARG A 298 -6.54 -4.26 0.82
N ILE A 299 -6.13 -4.65 -0.38
CA ILE A 299 -4.74 -4.77 -0.83
C ILE A 299 -4.65 -4.09 -2.20
N PHE A 300 -3.64 -3.26 -2.42
CA PHE A 300 -3.34 -2.66 -3.71
C PHE A 300 -1.97 -3.11 -4.18
N TYR A 301 -1.93 -3.65 -5.40
CA TYR A 301 -0.71 -4.15 -6.02
C TYR A 301 -0.84 -4.07 -7.54
N ASN A 302 0.19 -3.53 -8.20
CA ASN A 302 0.32 -3.53 -9.67
C ASN A 302 -0.95 -3.09 -10.44
N GLY A 303 -1.60 -2.02 -9.97
CA GLY A 303 -2.77 -1.43 -10.61
C GLY A 303 -4.08 -2.18 -10.34
N HIS A 304 -4.04 -3.14 -9.42
CA HIS A 304 -5.17 -3.96 -9.04
C HIS A 304 -5.49 -3.79 -7.56
N ALA A 305 -6.78 -3.88 -7.27
CA ALA A 305 -7.31 -3.85 -5.92
C ALA A 305 -7.89 -5.21 -5.57
N TYR A 306 -7.41 -5.79 -4.48
CA TYR A 306 -7.84 -7.07 -3.95
C TYR A 306 -8.46 -6.89 -2.58
N GLY A 307 -9.24 -7.85 -2.13
CA GLY A 307 -9.82 -7.81 -0.80
C GLY A 307 -10.10 -9.17 -0.18
N PHE A 308 -10.39 -9.11 1.12
CA PHE A 308 -10.68 -10.26 1.96
C PHE A 308 -11.61 -9.86 3.11
N ILE A 309 -12.28 -10.86 3.70
CA ILE A 309 -13.16 -10.67 4.87
C ILE A 309 -12.55 -11.32 6.12
N SER A 310 -11.97 -12.52 5.95
CA SER A 310 -11.26 -13.27 6.98
C SER A 310 -9.85 -13.56 6.49
N ASN A 311 -8.90 -13.69 7.41
CA ASN A 311 -7.46 -13.79 7.16
C ASN A 311 -6.85 -15.11 7.69
N GLY A 312 -7.67 -16.10 8.05
CA GLY A 312 -7.23 -17.36 8.66
C GLY A 312 -7.02 -18.53 7.71
N ARG A 313 -7.06 -18.30 6.39
CA ARG A 313 -6.79 -19.31 5.36
C ARG A 313 -5.74 -18.80 4.37
N PRO A 314 -4.97 -19.69 3.71
CA PRO A 314 -3.98 -19.26 2.73
C PRO A 314 -4.57 -18.46 1.57
N GLU A 315 -5.76 -18.85 1.11
CA GLU A 315 -6.53 -18.21 0.04
C GLU A 315 -7.36 -17.02 0.53
N PHE A 316 -6.92 -16.32 1.58
CA PHE A 316 -7.73 -15.27 2.20
C PHE A 316 -8.07 -14.13 1.23
N VAL A 317 -7.15 -13.81 0.30
CA VAL A 317 -7.33 -12.80 -0.73
C VAL A 317 -8.25 -13.33 -1.82
N ASN A 318 -9.57 -13.22 -1.64
CA ASN A 318 -10.55 -13.89 -2.50
C ASN A 318 -11.53 -12.94 -3.21
N LYS A 319 -11.30 -11.63 -3.11
CA LYS A 319 -12.09 -10.60 -3.79
C LYS A 319 -11.24 -9.75 -4.73
N ARG A 320 -11.81 -9.41 -5.88
CA ARG A 320 -11.35 -8.31 -6.74
C ARG A 320 -12.22 -7.10 -6.44
N LEU A 321 -11.59 -5.96 -6.18
CA LEU A 321 -12.28 -4.71 -5.88
C LEU A 321 -12.26 -3.80 -7.10
N SER A 322 -13.37 -3.12 -7.36
CA SER A 322 -13.43 -2.12 -8.41
C SER A 322 -13.05 -0.75 -7.84
N VAL A 323 -11.80 -0.34 -8.06
CA VAL A 323 -11.30 0.98 -7.71
C VAL A 323 -10.74 1.64 -8.98
N PRO A 324 -11.37 2.70 -9.50
CA PRO A 324 -10.82 3.41 -10.65
C PRO A 324 -9.53 4.12 -10.25
N LEU A 325 -8.52 4.04 -11.12
CA LEU A 325 -7.28 4.80 -10.95
C LEU A 325 -7.50 6.26 -11.37
N LEU A 326 -6.71 7.16 -10.80
CA LEU A 326 -6.68 8.54 -11.26
C LEU A 326 -6.05 8.60 -12.66
N PRO A 327 -6.53 9.49 -13.55
CA PRO A 327 -6.01 9.63 -14.90
C PRO A 327 -4.67 10.37 -14.89
N VAL A 328 -3.61 9.70 -14.44
CA VAL A 328 -2.26 10.26 -14.41
C VAL A 328 -1.69 10.39 -15.82
N THR A 329 -1.19 11.58 -16.15
CA THR A 329 -0.48 11.85 -17.41
C THR A 329 1.01 12.00 -17.10
N GLY A 330 1.84 11.06 -17.54
CA GLY A 330 3.29 11.09 -17.33
C GLY A 330 3.98 9.89 -17.99
N PRO A 331 5.32 9.89 -18.14
CA PRO A 331 6.04 8.71 -18.58
C PRO A 331 5.68 7.54 -17.65
N ALA A 332 5.54 6.34 -18.20
CA ALA A 332 5.23 5.14 -17.42
C ALA A 332 6.01 5.18 -16.10
N LEU A 333 5.29 5.17 -14.98
CA LEU A 333 5.88 5.35 -13.63
C LEU A 333 6.93 4.28 -13.30
N ASP A 334 7.00 3.24 -14.13
CA ASP A 334 8.03 2.24 -14.18
C ASP A 334 8.68 2.36 -15.58
N THR A 335 9.85 2.97 -15.64
CA THR A 335 10.62 3.16 -16.87
C THR A 335 11.04 1.81 -17.44
N LYS A 336 10.67 1.59 -18.72
CA LYS A 336 11.08 0.58 -19.70
C LYS A 336 11.91 -0.63 -19.23
N ARG A 337 11.37 -1.82 -19.56
CA ARG A 337 12.07 -3.12 -19.65
C ARG A 337 13.41 -3.05 -20.33
#